data_AF-A0A9P5TRC7-F1
#
_entry.id   AF-A0A9P5TRC7-F1
#
_cell.length_a   1.000
_cell.length_b   1.000
_cell.length_c   1.000
_cell.angle_alpha   90.00
_cell.angle_beta   90.00
_cell.angle_gamma   90.00
#
_symmetry.space_group_name_H-M   'P 1'
#
loop_
_entity.id
_entity.type
_entity.pdbx_description
1 polymer ?
#
loop_
_entity_poly.entity_id
_entity_poly.type
_entity_poly.pdbx_seq_one_letter_code
_entity_poly.pdbx_strand_id
1 'polypeptide(L)'
;MSRFDDQSSRTIFASKTAYDGLKVDSGEESEEERPSDIDRGTERESVPLEPVKMSKSAVKKAQRLARIEEKQRQKELKTQLKRASSEALSDEIMNSSASHEPVTMTNEQDLQPARLPSLEHEPAVEFRNVVTEVEVEQNGIMHPLNYYTLKQPLQLCLPTTQDAEKSKKRQNALTRTLWTFIMIGGFIVLLLLGHAYMILLVMLCQTLVYREVTALFSLKTATPQSQDSEPLKGKDPWSKTLNWYFFAVTNYFLYGESIIYYFKHVVFADANLLPFATNHRMISFTLYTIGFMGFVMSLKKGYLKQQFSLFCWVHMSLLLIVVSRSHLVLGPCIFVICNDIFAYVWGVTIGRTPLIKLSPKKTVEGFVGAFISTVIFGTLWGSYFMRFDYMICPVHDLGVNAWSSMSCTPNPIFVWRTLNLWPPFSTFLSTLTGYSVKTISYVPYQLHLLILSCFASLVAPFGGFFASGFKRAFNIKDFGHSIPGHGGMTDRMDCQFLMGVFTYVYYSSLIRVHQVTVGGILQTVVSGLSVDQQLELICDLKSYLEGQGVAVP
;
A
#
# COMPACT_ATOMS: atom_id res chain seq x y z
N MET A 1 -30.14 -17.01 -64.88
CA MET A 1 -30.56 -18.43 -64.71
C MET A 1 -29.46 -19.26 -65.34
N SER A 2 -28.66 -20.08 -64.67
CA SER A 2 -28.62 -20.51 -63.27
C SER A 2 -27.28 -21.25 -63.03
N ARG A 3 -26.74 -21.08 -61.81
CA ARG A 3 -26.13 -22.09 -60.89
C ARG A 3 -25.04 -23.06 -61.37
N PHE A 4 -24.01 -23.21 -60.52
CA PHE A 4 -23.61 -24.42 -59.75
C PHE A 4 -22.57 -23.93 -58.70
N ASP A 5 -22.91 -23.88 -57.40
CA ASP A 5 -22.61 -24.89 -56.32
C ASP A 5 -21.12 -24.84 -55.87
N ASP A 6 -20.72 -24.87 -54.59
CA ASP A 6 -21.38 -25.14 -53.31
C ASP A 6 -20.52 -24.64 -52.12
N GLN A 7 -21.20 -24.39 -50.99
CA GLN A 7 -20.87 -24.42 -49.54
C GLN A 7 -19.41 -24.63 -49.04
N SER A 8 -18.97 -24.21 -47.84
CA SER A 8 -19.58 -23.63 -46.64
C SER A 8 -18.46 -23.43 -45.58
N SER A 9 -18.67 -22.47 -44.68
CA SER A 9 -18.29 -22.46 -43.25
C SER A 9 -17.21 -21.50 -42.73
N ARG A 10 -17.74 -20.61 -41.86
CA ARG A 10 -17.27 -20.18 -40.53
C ARG A 10 -16.51 -18.86 -40.42
N THR A 11 -17.33 -17.86 -40.10
CA THR A 11 -17.02 -16.58 -39.48
C THR A 11 -16.89 -16.70 -37.94
N ILE A 12 -16.04 -15.82 -37.38
CA ILE A 12 -15.96 -15.23 -36.02
C ILE A 12 -15.46 -16.07 -34.81
N PHE A 13 -14.23 -15.81 -34.34
CA PHE A 13 -13.87 -14.90 -33.21
C PHE A 13 -12.43 -15.16 -32.75
N ALA A 14 -11.54 -14.17 -32.84
CA ALA A 14 -10.30 -14.11 -32.05
C ALA A 14 -9.85 -12.65 -31.82
N SER A 15 -10.24 -12.14 -30.64
CA SER A 15 -9.56 -11.17 -29.79
C SER A 15 -8.39 -10.35 -30.38
N LYS A 16 -8.61 -9.03 -30.51
CA LYS A 16 -7.55 -8.01 -30.33
C LYS A 16 -7.90 -7.11 -29.16
N THR A 17 -6.90 -6.95 -28.30
CA THR A 17 -6.91 -6.39 -26.96
C THR A 17 -7.06 -4.88 -26.88
N ALA A 18 -7.56 -4.44 -25.72
CA ALA A 18 -7.83 -3.10 -25.22
C ALA A 18 -6.62 -2.12 -25.21
N TYR A 19 -6.05 -1.81 -26.38
CA TYR A 19 -5.02 -0.76 -26.54
C TYR A 19 -5.35 0.30 -27.60
N ASP A 20 -6.34 0.07 -28.47
CA ASP A 20 -6.68 1.00 -29.57
C ASP A 20 -7.79 2.01 -29.23
N GLY A 21 -8.03 2.25 -27.95
CA GLY A 21 -9.12 3.11 -27.45
C GLY A 21 -8.77 4.58 -27.16
N LEU A 22 -7.62 5.09 -27.64
CA LEU A 22 -7.22 6.49 -27.40
C LEU A 22 -6.95 7.21 -28.72
N LYS A 23 -8.03 7.72 -29.32
CA LYS A 23 -8.04 8.68 -30.43
C LYS A 23 -7.23 9.93 -30.08
N VAL A 24 -6.31 10.32 -30.97
CA VAL A 24 -5.99 11.72 -31.29
C VAL A 24 -5.79 11.80 -32.80
N ASP A 25 -6.53 12.73 -33.43
CA ASP A 25 -6.72 12.93 -34.86
C ASP A 25 -5.44 12.90 -35.72
N SER A 26 -5.51 12.14 -36.81
CA SER A 26 -4.75 12.34 -38.04
C SER A 26 -5.64 13.09 -39.03
N GLY A 27 -5.44 14.40 -39.18
CA GLY A 27 -5.98 15.16 -40.31
C GLY A 27 -5.00 15.11 -41.47
N GLU A 28 -5.34 14.37 -42.52
CA GLU A 28 -4.81 14.57 -43.87
C GLU A 28 -5.85 15.36 -44.65
N GLU A 29 -5.44 16.47 -45.25
CA GLU A 29 -5.84 16.81 -46.62
C GLU A 29 -4.77 17.72 -47.24
N SER A 30 -4.32 17.27 -48.39
CA SER A 30 -3.32 17.83 -49.30
C SER A 30 -3.92 18.91 -50.21
N GLU A 31 -3.14 19.91 -50.59
CA GLU A 31 -3.09 20.37 -52.00
C GLU A 31 -1.89 21.31 -52.27
N GLU A 32 -1.53 21.34 -53.54
CA GLU A 32 -0.26 21.68 -54.18
C GLU A 32 -0.37 23.06 -54.86
N GLU A 33 0.68 23.91 -54.84
CA GLU A 33 0.72 25.20 -55.54
C GLU A 33 1.11 25.07 -57.02
N ARG A 34 0.45 25.85 -57.90
CA ARG A 34 1.04 26.45 -59.13
C ARG A 34 0.49 27.88 -59.34
N PRO A 35 1.25 28.79 -59.99
CA PRO A 35 1.12 30.24 -59.79
C PRO A 35 0.42 30.99 -60.93
N SER A 36 -0.14 32.18 -60.64
CA SER A 36 -0.17 33.35 -61.55
C SER A 36 -0.86 34.58 -60.94
N ASP A 37 -0.13 35.72 -61.00
CA ASP A 37 -0.56 37.05 -61.48
C ASP A 37 -1.40 38.07 -60.66
N ILE A 38 -0.73 39.23 -60.46
CA ILE A 38 -1.17 40.63 -60.72
C ILE A 38 -1.58 41.58 -59.55
N ASP A 39 -0.75 42.64 -59.46
CA ASP A 39 -0.91 44.07 -59.14
C ASP A 39 -0.90 44.71 -57.73
N ARG A 40 -0.02 45.73 -57.68
CA ARG A 40 -0.05 47.05 -57.01
C ARG A 40 -0.06 47.20 -55.48
N GLY A 41 1.00 47.88 -55.02
CA GLY A 41 0.84 49.23 -54.45
C GLY A 41 1.15 49.42 -52.96
N THR A 42 2.35 49.96 -52.69
CA THR A 42 2.68 51.03 -51.71
C THR A 42 2.04 51.02 -50.32
N GLU A 43 2.85 50.84 -49.26
CA GLU A 43 3.21 51.90 -48.29
C GLU A 43 4.08 51.33 -47.14
N ARG A 44 5.03 52.15 -46.66
CA ARG A 44 5.92 51.85 -45.55
C ARG A 44 5.18 52.09 -44.23
N GLU A 45 5.22 51.14 -43.30
CA GLU A 45 5.07 51.44 -41.87
C GLU A 45 5.87 50.46 -40.99
N SER A 46 6.23 50.95 -39.81
CA SER A 46 7.28 50.51 -38.89
C SER A 46 7.05 49.18 -38.16
N VAL A 47 8.17 48.47 -37.91
CA VAL A 47 8.33 47.24 -37.12
C VAL A 47 7.76 47.37 -35.68
N PRO A 48 7.14 46.28 -35.17
CA PRO A 48 7.60 45.71 -33.90
C PRO A 48 8.04 44.25 -34.08
N LEU A 49 9.26 43.91 -33.62
CA LEU A 49 9.79 42.56 -33.58
C LEU A 49 8.98 41.72 -32.59
N GLU A 50 8.02 40.92 -33.09
CA GLU A 50 7.39 39.86 -32.29
C GLU A 50 8.41 38.74 -31.99
N PRO A 51 8.41 38.19 -30.75
CA PRO A 51 9.24 37.04 -30.43
C PRO A 51 8.78 35.83 -31.25
N VAL A 52 9.66 35.31 -32.09
CA VAL A 52 9.44 34.08 -32.87
C VAL A 52 9.03 32.95 -31.91
N LYS A 53 7.74 32.60 -31.90
CA LYS A 53 7.22 31.46 -31.14
C LYS A 53 7.88 30.20 -31.67
N MET A 54 8.84 29.67 -30.92
CA MET A 54 9.49 28.40 -31.21
C MET A 54 8.44 27.30 -31.33
N SER A 55 8.49 26.50 -32.40
CA SER A 55 7.58 25.37 -32.57
C SER A 55 7.69 24.41 -31.39
N LYS A 56 6.59 23.74 -31.00
CA LYS A 56 6.57 22.78 -29.89
C LYS A 56 7.64 21.67 -30.04
N SER A 57 8.05 21.38 -31.28
CA SER A 57 9.15 20.46 -31.60
C SER A 57 10.52 21.04 -31.25
N ALA A 58 10.77 22.33 -31.56
CA ALA A 58 12.00 23.03 -31.23
C ALA A 58 12.21 23.17 -29.71
N VAL A 59 11.14 23.46 -28.97
CA VAL A 59 11.18 23.54 -27.48
C VAL A 59 11.54 22.17 -26.87
N LYS A 60 10.94 21.09 -27.38
CA LYS A 60 11.22 19.72 -26.91
C LYS A 60 12.66 19.28 -27.23
N LYS A 61 13.21 19.72 -28.38
CA LYS A 61 14.60 19.48 -28.76
C LYS A 61 15.58 20.25 -27.86
N ALA A 62 15.30 21.52 -27.59
CA ALA A 62 16.09 22.36 -26.67
C ALA A 62 16.10 21.79 -25.24
N GLN A 63 14.95 21.37 -24.71
CA GLN A 63 14.86 20.74 -23.39
C GLN A 63 15.63 19.41 -23.31
N ARG A 64 15.69 18.65 -24.41
CA ARG A 64 16.45 17.40 -24.47
C ARG A 64 17.95 17.65 -24.49
N LEU A 65 18.41 18.67 -25.22
CA LEU A 65 19.81 19.09 -25.26
C LEU A 65 20.27 19.63 -23.89
N ALA A 66 19.48 20.48 -23.24
CA ALA A 66 19.77 20.99 -21.90
C ALA A 66 19.93 19.86 -20.86
N ARG A 67 19.09 18.81 -20.92
CA ARG A 67 19.21 17.64 -20.04
C ARG A 67 20.46 16.79 -20.33
N ILE A 68 20.97 16.81 -21.55
CA ILE A 68 22.20 16.10 -21.92
C ILE A 68 23.41 16.87 -21.41
N GLU A 69 23.43 18.19 -21.57
CA GLU A 69 24.48 19.06 -21.04
C GLU A 69 24.55 19.01 -19.51
N GLU A 70 23.41 19.02 -18.83
CA GLU A 70 23.38 18.92 -17.35
C GLU A 70 23.96 17.58 -16.87
N LYS A 71 23.67 16.48 -17.58
CA LYS A 71 24.27 15.17 -17.28
C LYS A 71 25.76 15.12 -17.57
N GLN A 72 26.23 15.83 -18.59
CA GLN A 72 27.66 15.94 -18.89
C GLN A 72 28.38 16.76 -17.81
N ARG A 73 27.84 17.92 -17.43
CA ARG A 73 28.40 18.72 -16.30
C ARG A 73 28.43 17.94 -15.00
N GLN A 74 27.39 17.17 -14.67
CA GLN A 74 27.39 16.35 -13.46
C GLN A 74 28.43 15.21 -13.51
N LYS A 75 28.71 14.65 -14.70
CA LYS A 75 29.78 13.66 -14.87
C LYS A 75 31.17 14.29 -14.74
N GLU A 76 31.37 15.47 -15.32
CA GLU A 76 32.62 16.22 -15.21
C GLU A 76 32.88 16.62 -13.76
N LEU A 77 31.88 17.17 -13.07
CA LEU A 77 32.00 17.54 -11.65
C LEU A 77 32.35 16.34 -10.78
N LYS A 78 31.72 15.18 -11.00
CA LYS A 78 32.07 13.93 -10.30
C LYS A 78 33.49 13.43 -10.62
N THR A 79 33.97 13.68 -11.83
CA THR A 79 35.32 13.28 -12.25
C THR A 79 36.37 14.22 -11.64
N GLN A 80 36.09 15.52 -11.60
CA GLN A 80 36.92 16.52 -10.91
C GLN A 80 36.97 16.26 -9.41
N LEU A 81 35.83 15.95 -8.77
CA LEU A 81 35.79 15.61 -7.35
C LEU A 81 36.62 14.37 -7.02
N LYS A 82 36.63 13.38 -7.93
CA LYS A 82 37.47 12.18 -7.80
C LYS A 82 38.95 12.47 -7.99
N ARG A 83 39.33 13.37 -8.91
CA ARG A 83 40.71 13.79 -9.11
C ARG A 83 41.23 14.61 -7.93
N ALA A 84 40.46 15.58 -7.47
CA ALA A 84 40.78 16.38 -6.29
C ALA A 84 40.94 15.51 -5.03
N SER A 85 40.08 14.49 -4.87
CA SER A 85 40.22 13.52 -3.77
C SER A 85 41.45 12.61 -3.90
N SER A 86 41.96 12.38 -5.12
CA SER A 86 43.17 11.58 -5.36
C SER A 86 44.44 12.41 -5.18
N GLU A 87 44.42 13.68 -5.57
CA GLU A 87 45.51 14.64 -5.37
C GLU A 87 45.68 14.95 -3.87
N ALA A 88 44.59 15.18 -3.15
CA ALA A 88 44.61 15.37 -1.69
C ALA A 88 45.20 14.14 -0.94
N LEU A 89 44.95 12.92 -1.43
CA LEU A 89 45.52 11.69 -0.88
C LEU A 89 47.01 11.53 -1.23
N SER A 90 47.46 12.12 -2.33
CA SER A 90 48.86 12.07 -2.77
C SER A 90 49.72 13.06 -1.96
N ASP A 91 49.17 14.24 -1.66
CA ASP A 91 49.83 15.26 -0.83
C ASP A 91 49.95 14.83 0.65
N GLU A 92 48.97 14.08 1.17
CA GLU A 92 49.03 13.50 2.52
C GLU A 92 50.11 12.40 2.66
N ILE A 93 50.41 11.68 1.57
CA ILE A 93 51.43 10.61 1.57
C ILE A 93 52.85 11.20 1.43
N MET A 94 53.02 12.35 0.75
CA MET A 94 54.34 12.99 0.65
C MET A 94 54.76 13.77 1.91
N ASN A 95 53.82 14.31 2.71
CA ASN A 95 54.14 15.09 3.92
C ASN A 95 54.39 14.25 5.19
N SER A 96 54.33 12.92 5.11
CA SER A 96 54.58 12.00 6.24
C SER A 96 56.07 11.66 6.46
N SER A 97 56.97 12.13 5.58
CA SER A 97 58.39 11.72 5.57
C SER A 97 59.41 12.86 5.64
N ALA A 98 59.22 13.85 6.51
CA ALA A 98 60.33 14.72 6.95
C ALA A 98 59.97 15.54 8.20
N SER A 99 60.65 15.30 9.34
CA SER A 99 61.09 16.38 10.23
C SER A 99 62.02 15.88 11.34
N HIS A 100 63.26 16.38 11.32
CA HIS A 100 64.11 16.58 12.49
C HIS A 100 64.62 18.03 12.43
N GLU A 101 64.24 18.81 13.45
CA GLU A 101 65.01 19.93 14.05
C GLU A 101 65.22 21.28 13.30
N PRO A 102 65.56 22.39 14.01
CA PRO A 102 64.74 23.62 13.98
C PRO A 102 65.49 24.95 13.70
N VAL A 103 64.74 26.07 13.82
CA VAL A 103 65.16 27.48 14.05
C VAL A 103 65.46 28.34 12.81
N THR A 104 64.67 29.40 12.55
CA THR A 104 65.08 30.84 12.58
C THR A 104 63.95 31.79 12.11
N MET A 105 63.93 32.99 12.71
CA MET A 105 63.10 34.15 12.36
C MET A 105 63.65 34.92 11.15
N THR A 106 62.77 35.55 10.35
CA THR A 106 62.97 36.92 9.78
C THR A 106 61.71 37.48 9.07
N ASN A 107 61.27 38.66 9.53
CA ASN A 107 60.77 39.89 8.89
C ASN A 107 60.08 39.98 7.49
N GLU A 108 58.94 40.69 7.53
CA GLU A 108 58.46 41.89 6.78
C GLU A 108 58.17 41.95 5.26
N GLN A 109 57.04 42.67 4.98
CA GLN A 109 56.66 43.49 3.80
C GLN A 109 56.29 42.72 2.50
N ASP A 110 55.26 43.02 1.69
CA ASP A 110 54.50 44.24 1.40
C ASP A 110 53.22 43.94 0.55
N LEU A 111 52.32 44.94 0.43
CA LEU A 111 51.39 45.24 -0.69
C LEU A 111 49.90 44.75 -0.73
N GLN A 112 48.97 45.73 -0.65
CA GLN A 112 47.53 45.73 -1.00
C GLN A 112 47.30 46.22 -2.47
N PRO A 113 46.08 46.47 -3.02
CA PRO A 113 44.72 45.88 -2.87
C PRO A 113 44.01 45.58 -4.24
N ALA A 114 42.88 44.86 -4.27
CA ALA A 114 41.89 44.98 -5.36
C ALA A 114 40.44 44.68 -4.91
N ARG A 115 39.48 45.46 -5.44
CA ARG A 115 38.07 45.58 -5.03
C ARG A 115 37.11 44.59 -5.70
N LEU A 116 36.08 44.21 -4.91
CA LEU A 116 34.68 43.75 -5.12
C LEU A 116 34.05 43.67 -6.54
N PRO A 117 33.01 42.81 -6.77
CA PRO A 117 31.68 43.00 -6.17
C PRO A 117 30.90 41.77 -5.63
N SER A 118 30.02 42.10 -4.67
CA SER A 118 28.86 41.48 -4.00
C SER A 118 27.87 40.70 -4.91
N LEU A 119 27.15 39.64 -4.49
CA LEU A 119 26.03 39.55 -3.53
C LEU A 119 25.63 38.07 -3.20
N GLU A 120 25.40 37.79 -1.91
CA GLU A 120 24.33 36.96 -1.25
C GLU A 120 23.98 35.54 -1.75
N HIS A 121 23.82 34.45 -0.96
CA HIS A 121 23.43 34.20 0.44
C HIS A 121 24.05 32.85 0.93
N GLU A 122 24.65 32.80 2.13
CA GLU A 122 24.96 31.55 2.87
C GLU A 122 24.40 31.65 4.31
N PRO A 123 23.97 30.53 4.95
CA PRO A 123 23.37 30.57 6.28
C PRO A 123 24.44 30.76 7.37
N ALA A 124 24.13 31.66 8.31
CA ALA A 124 24.99 32.05 9.43
C ALA A 124 25.30 30.89 10.39
N VAL A 125 26.59 30.75 10.74
CA VAL A 125 27.06 29.93 11.87
C VAL A 125 27.19 30.85 13.08
N GLU A 126 26.41 30.56 14.12
CA GLU A 126 26.38 31.29 15.39
C GLU A 126 27.57 30.84 16.27
N PHE A 127 28.46 31.77 16.64
CA PHE A 127 29.55 31.51 17.58
C PHE A 127 29.16 31.97 18.99
N ARG A 128 29.22 31.05 19.96
CA ARG A 128 29.03 31.36 21.39
C ARG A 128 30.38 31.59 22.05
N ASN A 129 30.63 32.79 22.56
CA ASN A 129 31.81 33.09 23.36
C ASN A 129 31.65 32.47 24.76
N VAL A 130 32.56 31.59 25.16
CA VAL A 130 32.68 31.12 26.54
C VAL A 130 33.86 31.85 27.16
N VAL A 131 33.59 32.73 28.11
CA VAL A 131 34.60 33.38 28.95
C VAL A 131 34.85 32.46 30.14
N THR A 132 36.12 32.11 30.40
CA THR A 132 36.54 31.48 31.66
C THR A 132 37.61 32.36 32.29
N GLU A 133 37.37 32.78 33.53
CA GLU A 133 38.33 33.52 34.35
C GLU A 133 39.36 32.55 34.93
N VAL A 134 40.64 32.91 34.85
CA VAL A 134 41.71 32.26 35.62
C VAL A 134 42.51 33.39 36.27
N GLU A 135 42.43 33.49 37.60
CA GLU A 135 43.29 34.36 38.40
C GLU A 135 44.69 33.75 38.52
N VAL A 136 45.72 34.57 38.30
CA VAL A 136 47.09 34.27 38.69
C VAL A 136 47.66 35.50 39.41
N GLU A 137 47.93 35.35 40.69
CA GLU A 137 48.53 36.36 41.56
C GLU A 137 50.06 36.23 41.53
N GLN A 138 50.79 37.30 41.16
CA GLN A 138 52.20 37.47 41.53
C GLN A 138 52.69 38.93 41.47
N ASN A 139 53.10 39.46 42.63
CA ASN A 139 53.99 40.61 42.87
C ASN A 139 53.56 42.03 42.45
N GLY A 140 52.41 42.49 42.95
CA GLY A 140 52.31 43.83 43.58
C GLY A 140 52.48 45.11 42.75
N ILE A 141 52.37 45.09 41.41
CA ILE A 141 52.40 46.32 40.58
C ILE A 141 51.35 46.21 39.46
N MET A 142 50.47 47.23 39.34
CA MET A 142 49.34 47.28 38.41
C MET A 142 49.77 47.69 36.99
N HIS A 143 49.55 46.83 36.00
CA HIS A 143 49.67 47.14 34.55
C HIS A 143 48.38 46.73 33.80
N PRO A 144 47.99 47.44 32.72
CA PRO A 144 46.74 47.20 32.02
C PRO A 144 46.73 45.87 31.23
N LEU A 145 45.57 45.20 31.26
CA LEU A 145 45.26 43.91 30.63
C LEU A 145 45.63 43.83 29.15
N ASN A 146 46.53 42.89 28.80
CA ASN A 146 46.67 42.39 27.43
C ASN A 146 45.88 41.08 27.30
N TYR A 147 44.88 41.08 26.43
CA TYR A 147 44.11 39.88 26.08
C TYR A 147 44.87 39.07 25.03
N TYR A 148 45.34 37.87 25.38
CA TYR A 148 45.86 36.92 24.40
C TYR A 148 44.76 35.93 24.02
N THR A 149 44.29 35.98 22.78
CA THR A 149 43.36 34.99 22.22
C THR A 149 44.14 33.74 21.82
N LEU A 150 44.09 32.70 22.64
CA LEU A 150 44.71 31.41 22.33
C LEU A 150 43.85 30.67 21.29
N LYS A 151 44.20 30.78 20.01
CA LYS A 151 43.63 29.96 18.94
C LYS A 151 44.20 28.55 19.04
N GLN A 152 43.52 27.68 19.79
CA GLN A 152 43.72 26.25 19.66
C GLN A 152 42.76 25.72 18.59
N PRO A 153 43.21 24.96 17.57
CA PRO A 153 42.29 24.35 16.62
C PRO A 153 41.50 23.27 17.37
N LEU A 154 40.27 23.59 17.78
CA LEU A 154 39.31 22.56 18.14
C LEU A 154 39.02 21.79 16.86
N GLN A 155 39.72 20.68 16.66
CA GLN A 155 39.47 19.73 15.59
C GLN A 155 38.14 19.06 15.89
N LEU A 156 37.04 19.77 15.62
CA LEU A 156 35.71 19.21 15.61
C LEU A 156 35.72 18.19 14.48
N CYS A 157 35.84 16.91 14.85
CA CYS A 157 35.82 15.79 13.94
C CYS A 157 34.45 15.76 13.23
N LEU A 158 34.32 16.53 12.15
CA LEU A 158 33.15 16.51 11.29
C LEU A 158 33.05 15.08 10.71
N PRO A 159 31.96 14.35 10.96
CA PRO A 159 31.83 12.99 10.47
C PRO A 159 31.96 13.01 8.94
N THR A 160 32.79 12.12 8.40
CA THR A 160 32.91 11.96 6.96
C THR A 160 31.52 11.67 6.36
N THR A 161 31.26 12.10 5.13
CA THR A 161 29.95 11.92 4.47
C THR A 161 29.49 10.47 4.44
N GLN A 162 30.43 9.51 4.43
CA GLN A 162 30.15 8.08 4.55
C GLN A 162 29.75 7.65 5.96
N ASP A 163 30.37 8.19 7.00
CA ASP A 163 30.02 7.88 8.40
C ASP A 163 28.65 8.45 8.77
N ALA A 164 28.33 9.65 8.26
CA ALA A 164 27.00 10.24 8.37
C ALA A 164 25.93 9.38 7.66
N GLU A 165 26.22 8.85 6.46
CA GLU A 165 25.29 8.01 5.71
C GLU A 165 25.10 6.62 6.35
N LYS A 166 26.17 6.01 6.88
CA LYS A 166 26.11 4.76 7.64
C LYS A 166 25.35 4.93 8.95
N SER A 167 25.60 6.02 9.68
CA SER A 167 24.87 6.37 10.91
C SER A 167 23.36 6.53 10.62
N LYS A 168 22.99 7.25 9.57
CA LYS A 168 21.59 7.43 9.14
C LYS A 168 20.93 6.12 8.72
N LYS A 169 21.64 5.23 8.00
CA LYS A 169 21.14 3.89 7.65
C LYS A 169 20.93 3.02 8.89
N ARG A 170 21.87 3.04 9.84
CA ARG A 170 21.76 2.30 11.11
C ARG A 170 20.62 2.82 11.97
N GLN A 171 20.47 4.15 12.07
CA GLN A 171 19.35 4.77 12.79
C GLN A 171 18.01 4.39 12.16
N ASN A 172 17.88 4.46 10.84
CA ASN A 172 16.67 4.01 10.14
C ASN A 172 16.38 2.52 10.36
N ALA A 173 17.42 1.67 10.36
CA ALA A 173 17.29 0.26 10.65
C ALA A 173 16.81 0.01 12.10
N LEU A 174 17.36 0.73 13.08
CA LEU A 174 16.96 0.65 14.48
C LEU A 174 15.52 1.11 14.68
N THR A 175 15.13 2.27 14.12
CA THR A 175 13.75 2.77 14.15
C THR A 175 12.80 1.73 13.56
N ARG A 176 13.15 1.15 12.40
CA ARG A 176 12.33 0.13 11.76
C ARG A 176 12.23 -1.16 12.59
N THR A 177 13.29 -1.60 13.23
CA THR A 177 13.25 -2.79 14.08
C THR A 177 12.38 -2.55 15.32
N LEU A 178 12.56 -1.39 15.99
CA LEU A 178 11.79 -1.02 17.17
C LEU A 178 10.27 -0.95 16.88
N TRP A 179 9.88 -0.21 15.84
CA TRP A 179 8.47 -0.11 15.46
C TRP A 179 7.87 -1.45 15.01
N THR A 180 8.69 -2.36 14.46
CA THR A 180 8.22 -3.72 14.15
C THR A 180 7.86 -4.50 15.42
N PHE A 181 8.70 -4.44 16.45
CA PHE A 181 8.39 -5.07 17.73
C PHE A 181 7.18 -4.43 18.42
N ILE A 182 7.05 -3.10 18.36
CA ILE A 182 5.88 -2.39 18.90
C ILE A 182 4.61 -2.84 18.18
N MET A 183 4.61 -2.93 16.85
CA MET A 183 3.44 -3.37 16.08
C MET A 183 3.07 -4.83 16.37
N ILE A 184 4.05 -5.74 16.39
CA ILE A 184 3.80 -7.16 16.69
C ILE A 184 3.29 -7.33 18.11
N GLY A 185 3.95 -6.69 19.10
CA GLY A 185 3.53 -6.73 20.50
C GLY A 185 2.14 -6.14 20.70
N GLY A 186 1.87 -4.96 20.12
CA GLY A 186 0.56 -4.32 20.16
C GLY A 186 -0.54 -5.18 19.54
N PHE A 187 -0.27 -5.82 18.40
CA PHE A 187 -1.21 -6.74 17.77
C PHE A 187 -1.51 -7.95 18.64
N ILE A 188 -0.50 -8.58 19.24
CA ILE A 188 -0.69 -9.72 20.15
C ILE A 188 -1.51 -9.29 21.37
N VAL A 189 -1.21 -8.14 21.96
CA VAL A 189 -1.97 -7.60 23.10
C VAL A 189 -3.43 -7.39 22.72
N LEU A 190 -3.73 -6.75 21.59
CA LEU A 190 -5.10 -6.52 21.12
C LEU A 190 -5.83 -7.83 20.83
N LEU A 191 -5.14 -8.83 20.27
CA LEU A 191 -5.68 -10.16 20.02
C LEU A 191 -6.09 -10.86 21.33
N LEU A 192 -5.26 -10.74 22.37
CA LEU A 192 -5.53 -11.34 23.68
C LEU A 192 -6.63 -10.61 24.45
N LEU A 193 -6.74 -9.28 24.29
CA LEU A 193 -7.78 -8.46 24.92
C LEU A 193 -9.20 -8.76 24.41
N GLY A 194 -9.34 -9.33 23.22
CA GLY A 194 -10.61 -9.84 22.70
C GLY A 194 -11.04 -9.24 21.36
N HIS A 195 -12.19 -9.70 20.86
CA HIS A 195 -12.68 -9.37 19.52
C HIS A 195 -13.05 -7.89 19.34
N ALA A 196 -13.55 -7.22 20.38
CA ALA A 196 -13.89 -5.79 20.31
C ALA A 196 -12.68 -4.91 19.93
N TYR A 197 -11.52 -5.19 20.53
CA TYR A 197 -10.27 -4.47 20.25
C TYR A 197 -9.73 -4.76 18.85
N MET A 198 -9.90 -5.99 18.36
CA MET A 198 -9.57 -6.34 16.98
C MET A 198 -10.44 -5.59 15.97
N ILE A 199 -11.74 -5.42 16.24
CA ILE A 199 -12.63 -4.61 15.40
C ILE A 199 -12.16 -3.15 15.40
N LEU A 200 -11.82 -2.58 16.56
CA LEU A 200 -11.28 -1.22 16.65
C LEU A 200 -9.96 -1.06 15.87
N LEU A 201 -9.07 -2.05 15.96
CA LEU A 201 -7.83 -2.06 15.18
C LEU A 201 -8.11 -2.06 13.67
N VAL A 202 -9.04 -2.90 13.21
CA VAL A 202 -9.45 -2.95 11.80
C VAL A 202 -10.02 -1.60 11.35
N MET A 203 -10.89 -1.00 12.16
CA MET A 203 -11.47 0.32 11.88
C MET A 203 -10.38 1.42 11.82
N LEU A 204 -9.40 1.37 12.71
CA LEU A 204 -8.25 2.29 12.69
C LEU A 204 -7.41 2.10 11.42
N CYS A 205 -7.01 0.87 11.11
CA CYS A 205 -6.26 0.53 9.90
C CYS A 205 -6.97 1.01 8.63
N GLN A 206 -8.28 0.74 8.53
CA GLN A 206 -9.14 1.18 7.43
C GLN A 206 -9.17 2.70 7.31
N THR A 207 -9.29 3.41 8.43
CA THR A 207 -9.30 4.89 8.48
C THR A 207 -7.96 5.47 8.01
N LEU A 208 -6.84 4.86 8.42
CA LEU A 208 -5.49 5.30 8.00
C LEU A 208 -5.28 5.09 6.50
N VAL A 209 -5.65 3.92 5.96
CA VAL A 209 -5.58 3.64 4.52
C VAL A 209 -6.45 4.62 3.74
N TYR A 210 -7.71 4.81 4.16
CA TYR A 210 -8.62 5.75 3.50
C TYR A 210 -8.05 7.17 3.47
N ARG A 211 -7.48 7.64 4.59
CA ARG A 211 -6.84 8.95 4.69
C ARG A 211 -5.65 9.09 3.75
N GLU A 212 -4.78 8.08 3.66
CA GLU A 212 -3.61 8.12 2.76
C GLU A 212 -4.02 8.15 1.30
N VAL A 213 -4.93 7.26 0.90
CA VAL A 213 -5.40 7.17 -0.49
C VAL A 213 -6.07 8.48 -0.92
N THR A 214 -6.98 9.03 -0.11
CA THR A 214 -7.67 10.30 -0.43
C THR A 214 -6.73 11.50 -0.42
N ALA A 215 -5.73 11.53 0.47
CA ALA A 215 -4.75 12.61 0.53
C ALA A 215 -3.89 12.70 -0.74
N LEU A 216 -3.47 11.57 -1.31
CA LEU A 216 -2.66 11.54 -2.53
C LEU A 216 -3.35 12.21 -3.72
N PHE A 217 -4.64 11.95 -3.90
CA PHE A 217 -5.39 12.52 -5.01
C PHE A 217 -5.72 14.00 -4.78
N SER A 218 -5.93 14.41 -3.53
CA SER A 218 -6.09 15.83 -3.19
C SER A 218 -4.82 16.64 -3.47
N LEU A 219 -3.62 16.05 -3.39
CA LEU A 219 -2.35 16.73 -3.66
C LEU A 219 -2.08 16.88 -5.16
N LYS A 220 -2.39 15.88 -5.97
CA LYS A 220 -2.14 15.92 -7.42
C LYS A 220 -3.04 16.89 -8.18
N THR A 221 -4.27 17.10 -7.71
CA THR A 221 -5.14 18.14 -8.33
C THR A 221 -4.65 19.56 -8.06
N ALA A 222 -3.72 19.75 -7.12
CA ALA A 222 -3.09 21.04 -6.86
C ALA A 222 -1.81 21.29 -7.69
N THR A 223 -1.34 20.31 -8.48
CA THR A 223 -0.19 20.52 -9.38
C THR A 223 -0.68 21.17 -10.69
N PRO A 224 -0.25 22.39 -11.04
CA PRO A 224 -0.71 23.07 -12.25
C PRO A 224 -0.23 22.34 -13.50
N GLN A 225 -1.14 21.73 -14.25
CA GLN A 225 -0.88 21.31 -15.64
C GLN A 225 -1.30 22.45 -16.57
N SER A 226 -0.48 23.51 -16.62
CA SER A 226 -0.36 24.53 -17.66
C SER A 226 0.09 25.83 -17.01
N GLN A 227 1.14 26.43 -17.56
CA GLN A 227 1.78 27.65 -17.06
C GLN A 227 0.88 28.91 -17.18
N ASP A 228 -0.36 28.79 -17.65
CA ASP A 228 -1.29 29.89 -17.91
C ASP A 228 -2.59 29.82 -17.08
N SER A 229 -2.66 28.95 -16.08
CA SER A 229 -3.82 28.91 -15.17
C SER A 229 -3.45 29.53 -13.82
N GLU A 230 -4.07 30.68 -13.52
CA GLU A 230 -4.13 31.32 -12.20
C GLU A 230 -4.15 30.26 -11.09
N PRO A 231 -3.33 30.37 -10.04
CA PRO A 231 -3.33 29.40 -8.96
C PRO A 231 -4.68 29.49 -8.25
N LEU A 232 -5.62 28.57 -8.53
CA LEU A 232 -6.85 28.39 -7.75
C LEU A 232 -6.47 27.92 -6.34
N LYS A 233 -6.07 28.90 -5.52
CA LYS A 233 -5.62 28.78 -4.14
C LYS A 233 -6.87 28.78 -3.24
N GLY A 234 -7.77 27.85 -3.49
CA GLY A 234 -9.00 27.66 -2.71
C GLY A 234 -9.28 26.17 -2.55
N LYS A 235 -8.85 25.58 -1.42
CA LYS A 235 -9.32 24.24 -1.03
C LYS A 235 -10.82 24.36 -0.81
N ASP A 236 -11.65 23.72 -1.64
CA ASP A 236 -13.07 23.56 -1.36
C ASP A 236 -13.23 22.73 -0.08
N PRO A 237 -13.54 23.34 1.08
CA PRO A 237 -13.55 22.63 2.36
C PRO A 237 -14.67 21.59 2.38
N TRP A 238 -15.75 21.88 1.65
CA TRP A 238 -16.93 21.04 1.54
C TRP A 238 -16.63 19.68 0.92
N SER A 239 -15.81 19.64 -0.13
CA SER A 239 -15.41 18.38 -0.77
C SER A 239 -14.66 17.44 0.19
N LYS A 240 -13.89 17.97 1.15
CA LYS A 240 -13.23 17.15 2.17
C LYS A 240 -14.18 16.61 3.22
N THR A 241 -15.09 17.46 3.72
CA THR A 241 -16.13 17.05 4.68
C THR A 241 -17.00 15.95 4.09
N LEU A 242 -17.35 16.09 2.81
CA LEU A 242 -18.18 15.13 2.11
C LEU A 242 -17.49 13.78 1.89
N ASN A 243 -16.17 13.76 1.68
CA ASN A 243 -15.41 12.50 1.62
C ASN A 243 -15.52 11.72 2.94
N TRP A 244 -15.28 12.39 4.07
CA TRP A 244 -15.42 11.78 5.39
C TRP A 244 -16.86 11.36 5.70
N TYR A 245 -17.84 12.11 5.21
CA TYR A 245 -19.25 11.72 5.28
C TYR A 245 -19.50 10.39 4.58
N PHE A 246 -19.07 10.22 3.31
CA PHE A 246 -19.24 8.95 2.60
C PHE A 246 -18.52 7.81 3.31
N PHE A 247 -17.33 8.04 3.86
CA PHE A 247 -16.65 7.04 4.68
C PHE A 247 -17.46 6.64 5.92
N ALA A 248 -18.02 7.59 6.66
CA ALA A 248 -18.84 7.32 7.84
C ALA A 248 -20.12 6.55 7.48
N VAL A 249 -20.84 6.98 6.43
CA VAL A 249 -22.07 6.33 5.97
C VAL A 249 -21.79 4.92 5.47
N THR A 250 -20.73 4.71 4.70
CA THR A 250 -20.32 3.36 4.28
C THR A 250 -19.98 2.49 5.48
N ASN A 251 -19.23 3.00 6.47
CA ASN A 251 -18.95 2.24 7.69
C ASN A 251 -20.22 1.93 8.49
N TYR A 252 -21.18 2.85 8.56
CA TYR A 252 -22.47 2.61 9.22
C TYR A 252 -23.26 1.51 8.50
N PHE A 253 -23.39 1.59 7.17
CA PHE A 253 -24.06 0.56 6.37
C PHE A 253 -23.40 -0.81 6.56
N LEU A 254 -22.08 -0.81 6.52
CA LEU A 254 -21.29 -2.01 6.64
C LEU A 254 -21.35 -2.58 8.06
N TYR A 255 -20.80 -1.89 9.05
CA TYR A 255 -20.64 -2.40 10.42
C TYR A 255 -21.92 -2.32 11.27
N GLY A 256 -22.94 -1.57 10.85
CA GLY A 256 -24.17 -1.42 11.63
C GLY A 256 -24.91 -2.74 11.85
N GLU A 257 -25.05 -3.61 10.84
CA GLU A 257 -25.68 -4.93 11.03
C GLU A 257 -24.92 -5.79 12.06
N SER A 258 -23.59 -5.75 12.03
CA SER A 258 -22.75 -6.47 12.98
C SER A 258 -22.88 -5.89 14.40
N ILE A 259 -22.92 -4.57 14.53
CA ILE A 259 -23.11 -3.88 15.82
C ILE A 259 -24.50 -4.23 16.39
N ILE A 260 -25.55 -4.19 15.58
CA ILE A 260 -26.91 -4.55 16.00
C ILE A 260 -26.98 -6.01 16.46
N TYR A 261 -26.29 -6.92 15.76
CA TYR A 261 -26.22 -8.33 16.14
C TYR A 261 -25.57 -8.54 17.52
N TYR A 262 -24.40 -7.96 17.76
CA TYR A 262 -23.67 -8.16 19.02
C TYR A 262 -24.26 -7.36 20.19
N PHE A 263 -24.82 -6.17 19.94
CA PHE A 263 -25.41 -5.32 20.97
C PHE A 263 -26.94 -5.44 21.02
N LYS A 264 -27.52 -6.53 20.52
CA LYS A 264 -28.97 -6.74 20.46
C LYS A 264 -29.63 -6.46 21.82
N HIS A 265 -29.05 -6.94 22.92
CA HIS A 265 -29.64 -6.77 24.25
C HIS A 265 -29.74 -5.30 24.69
N VAL A 266 -28.81 -4.44 24.25
CA VAL A 266 -28.83 -3.00 24.55
C VAL A 266 -29.73 -2.26 23.56
N VAL A 267 -29.60 -2.57 22.28
CA VAL A 267 -30.30 -1.89 21.18
C VAL A 267 -31.80 -2.18 21.19
N PHE A 268 -32.22 -3.39 21.55
CA PHE A 268 -33.64 -3.76 21.66
C PHE A 268 -34.24 -3.40 23.03
N ALA A 269 -33.43 -3.02 24.03
CA ALA A 269 -33.92 -2.57 25.33
C ALA A 269 -34.35 -1.10 25.33
N ASP A 270 -33.71 -0.26 24.49
CA ASP A 270 -34.07 1.15 24.36
C ASP A 270 -35.05 1.36 23.20
N ALA A 271 -36.26 1.81 23.53
CA ALA A 271 -37.31 2.12 22.56
C ALA A 271 -36.87 3.16 21.50
N ASN A 272 -35.92 4.05 21.83
CA ASN A 272 -35.42 5.06 20.90
C ASN A 272 -34.44 4.48 19.87
N LEU A 273 -33.71 3.41 20.21
CA LEU A 273 -32.71 2.79 19.33
C LEU A 273 -33.33 1.73 18.42
N LEU A 274 -34.46 1.16 18.82
CA LEU A 274 -35.21 0.17 18.05
C LEU A 274 -35.50 0.56 16.58
N PRO A 275 -36.02 1.76 16.25
CA PRO A 275 -36.27 2.14 14.86
C PRO A 275 -34.99 2.25 14.03
N PHE A 276 -33.85 2.59 14.64
CA PHE A 276 -32.56 2.65 13.94
C PHE A 276 -32.04 1.26 13.59
N ALA A 277 -32.27 0.28 14.46
CA ALA A 277 -31.84 -1.09 14.27
C ALA A 277 -32.69 -1.83 13.23
N THR A 278 -34.01 -1.72 13.33
CA THR A 278 -34.94 -2.41 12.42
C THR A 278 -34.88 -1.85 11.00
N ASN A 279 -34.71 -0.53 10.87
CA ASN A 279 -34.66 0.15 9.57
C ASN A 279 -33.23 0.47 9.12
N HIS A 280 -32.21 -0.18 9.69
CA HIS A 280 -30.79 0.12 9.43
C HIS A 280 -30.45 0.23 7.94
N ARG A 281 -30.95 -0.70 7.11
CA ARG A 281 -30.72 -0.70 5.64
C ARG A 281 -31.33 0.52 4.96
N MET A 282 -32.57 0.86 5.31
CA MET A 282 -33.26 2.03 4.76
C MET A 282 -32.59 3.32 5.20
N ILE A 283 -32.22 3.43 6.48
CA ILE A 283 -31.51 4.60 7.01
C ILE A 283 -30.16 4.77 6.31
N SER A 284 -29.41 3.68 6.13
CA SER A 284 -28.14 3.71 5.41
C SER A 284 -28.30 4.19 3.97
N PHE A 285 -29.33 3.70 3.26
CA PHE A 285 -29.65 4.16 1.91
C PHE A 285 -30.00 5.65 1.89
N THR A 286 -30.85 6.11 2.81
CA THR A 286 -31.21 7.53 2.94
C THR A 286 -30.02 8.42 3.27
N LEU A 287 -29.12 8.00 4.17
CA LEU A 287 -27.89 8.73 4.45
C LEU A 287 -26.98 8.82 3.23
N TYR A 288 -26.87 7.73 2.45
CA TYR A 288 -26.11 7.76 1.20
C TYR A 288 -26.71 8.72 0.18
N THR A 289 -28.03 8.70 -0.02
CA THR A 289 -28.71 9.61 -0.94
C THR A 289 -28.57 11.07 -0.50
N ILE A 290 -28.66 11.39 0.79
CA ILE A 290 -28.38 12.73 1.32
C ILE A 290 -26.96 13.17 0.98
N GLY A 291 -25.97 12.29 1.16
CA GLY A 291 -24.58 12.60 0.78
C GLY A 291 -24.42 12.84 -0.71
N PHE A 292 -25.09 12.04 -1.54
CA PHE A 292 -25.09 12.20 -2.99
C PHE A 292 -25.73 13.52 -3.41
N MET A 293 -26.89 13.89 -2.85
CA MET A 293 -27.51 15.19 -3.11
C MET A 293 -26.60 16.33 -2.64
N GLY A 294 -25.96 16.19 -1.48
CA GLY A 294 -24.96 17.15 -0.98
C GLY A 294 -23.73 17.27 -1.89
N PHE A 295 -23.32 16.20 -2.56
CA PHE A 295 -22.29 16.25 -3.61
C PHE A 295 -22.75 17.06 -4.80
N VAL A 296 -23.93 16.75 -5.34
CA VAL A 296 -24.50 17.43 -6.51
C VAL A 296 -24.69 18.92 -6.24
N MET A 297 -25.20 19.29 -5.06
CA MET A 297 -25.35 20.70 -4.64
C MET A 297 -24.02 21.42 -4.46
N SER A 298 -22.93 20.69 -4.21
CA SER A 298 -21.59 21.28 -4.04
C SER A 298 -20.86 21.55 -5.34
N LEU A 299 -21.40 21.15 -6.49
CA LEU A 299 -20.73 21.28 -7.77
C LEU A 299 -20.50 22.76 -8.10
N LYS A 300 -19.24 23.14 -8.28
CA LYS A 300 -18.83 24.52 -8.62
C LYS A 300 -18.20 24.56 -10.00
N LYS A 301 -18.70 25.45 -10.86
CA LYS A 301 -18.11 25.73 -12.19
C LYS A 301 -16.64 26.13 -12.01
N GLY A 302 -15.73 25.38 -12.62
CA GLY A 302 -14.27 25.52 -12.45
C GLY A 302 -13.60 24.37 -11.68
N TYR A 303 -14.31 23.72 -10.75
CA TYR A 303 -13.77 22.60 -9.96
C TYR A 303 -14.37 21.23 -10.33
N LEU A 304 -15.24 21.15 -11.35
CA LEU A 304 -15.93 19.90 -11.72
C LEU A 304 -14.98 18.72 -11.89
N LYS A 305 -13.90 18.86 -12.67
CA LYS A 305 -12.95 17.77 -12.92
C LYS A 305 -12.31 17.26 -11.62
N GLN A 306 -12.01 18.16 -10.69
CA GLN A 306 -11.49 17.81 -9.38
C GLN A 306 -12.54 17.12 -8.52
N GLN A 307 -13.76 17.67 -8.45
CA GLN A 307 -14.85 17.13 -7.64
C GLN A 307 -15.28 15.74 -8.12
N PHE A 308 -15.46 15.54 -9.43
CA PHE A 308 -15.79 14.23 -9.99
C PHE A 308 -14.63 13.22 -9.87
N SER A 309 -13.38 13.66 -10.05
CA SER A 309 -12.23 12.78 -9.84
C SER A 309 -12.14 12.34 -8.38
N LEU A 310 -12.27 13.27 -7.43
CA LEU A 310 -12.24 12.97 -6.00
C LEU A 310 -13.40 12.08 -5.58
N PHE A 311 -14.61 12.34 -6.08
CA PHE A 311 -15.78 11.50 -5.86
C PHE A 311 -15.57 10.07 -6.37
N CYS A 312 -15.05 9.91 -7.59
CA CYS A 312 -14.73 8.60 -8.16
C CYS A 312 -13.67 7.86 -7.32
N TRP A 313 -12.60 8.54 -6.92
CA TRP A 313 -11.55 7.94 -6.10
C TRP A 313 -12.03 7.55 -4.71
N VAL A 314 -12.87 8.36 -4.09
CA VAL A 314 -13.50 8.03 -2.80
C VAL A 314 -14.34 6.77 -2.95
N HIS A 315 -15.20 6.68 -3.96
CA HIS A 315 -16.05 5.51 -4.16
C HIS A 315 -15.25 4.26 -4.54
N MET A 316 -14.19 4.38 -5.35
CA MET A 316 -13.26 3.27 -5.61
C MET A 316 -12.57 2.81 -4.32
N SER A 317 -12.08 3.75 -3.50
CA SER A 317 -11.42 3.42 -2.23
C SER A 317 -12.40 2.77 -1.25
N LEU A 318 -13.63 3.29 -1.17
CA LEU A 318 -14.70 2.72 -0.36
C LEU A 318 -15.07 1.32 -0.87
N LEU A 319 -15.15 1.10 -2.17
CA LEU A 319 -15.42 -0.22 -2.75
C LEU A 319 -14.31 -1.22 -2.40
N LEU A 320 -13.04 -0.81 -2.50
CA LEU A 320 -11.92 -1.64 -2.05
C LEU A 320 -12.01 -1.95 -0.55
N ILE A 321 -12.38 -0.97 0.27
CA ILE A 321 -12.56 -1.14 1.71
C ILE A 321 -13.76 -2.03 2.06
N VAL A 322 -14.90 -1.87 1.38
CA VAL A 322 -16.11 -2.71 1.50
C VAL A 322 -15.75 -4.15 1.18
N VAL A 323 -15.03 -4.36 0.08
CA VAL A 323 -14.51 -5.66 -0.37
C VAL A 323 -13.35 -6.14 0.51
N SER A 324 -12.87 -5.36 1.49
CA SER A 324 -11.90 -5.79 2.52
C SER A 324 -12.56 -6.07 3.88
N ARG A 325 -13.76 -5.56 4.13
CA ARG A 325 -14.44 -5.67 5.43
C ARG A 325 -14.77 -7.10 5.83
N SER A 326 -15.39 -7.89 4.96
CA SER A 326 -15.80 -9.26 5.31
C SER A 326 -14.64 -10.26 5.46
N HIS A 327 -13.40 -9.74 5.47
CA HIS A 327 -12.22 -10.46 5.00
C HIS A 327 -11.00 -10.43 5.94
N LEU A 328 -11.04 -9.67 7.04
CA LEU A 328 -9.94 -9.64 8.02
C LEU A 328 -10.13 -10.69 9.11
N VAL A 329 -10.15 -11.95 8.69
CA VAL A 329 -9.89 -13.06 9.59
C VAL A 329 -8.37 -13.09 9.84
N LEU A 330 -7.98 -13.20 11.11
CA LEU A 330 -6.59 -13.17 11.58
C LEU A 330 -5.65 -14.18 10.86
N GLY A 331 -6.19 -15.33 10.44
CA GLY A 331 -5.43 -16.41 9.80
C GLY A 331 -4.80 -16.03 8.44
N PRO A 332 -5.57 -15.60 7.44
CA PRO A 332 -5.06 -15.18 6.12
C PRO A 332 -3.95 -14.12 6.16
N CYS A 333 -4.05 -13.17 7.09
CA CYS A 333 -3.10 -12.06 7.18
C CYS A 333 -1.68 -12.53 7.53
N ILE A 334 -1.57 -13.55 8.39
CA ILE A 334 -0.27 -14.08 8.80
C ILE A 334 0.46 -14.78 7.65
N PHE A 335 -0.25 -15.33 6.67
CA PHE A 335 0.36 -15.98 5.51
C PHE A 335 0.99 -14.96 4.56
N VAL A 336 0.34 -13.83 4.34
CA VAL A 336 0.92 -12.74 3.53
C VAL A 336 2.16 -12.16 4.21
N ILE A 337 2.10 -11.93 5.54
CA ILE A 337 3.25 -11.44 6.32
C ILE A 337 4.42 -12.44 6.25
N CYS A 338 4.12 -13.72 6.50
CA CYS A 338 5.08 -14.81 6.38
C CYS A 338 5.72 -14.85 4.98
N ASN A 339 4.91 -14.77 3.93
CA ASN A 339 5.38 -14.76 2.55
C ASN A 339 6.31 -13.57 2.28
N ASP A 340 5.97 -12.36 2.70
CA ASP A 340 6.81 -11.18 2.51
C ASP A 340 8.15 -11.29 3.24
N ILE A 341 8.16 -11.86 4.46
CA ILE A 341 9.39 -12.10 5.23
C ILE A 341 10.27 -13.13 4.50
N PHE A 342 9.72 -14.28 4.12
CA PHE A 342 10.50 -15.32 3.45
C PHE A 342 10.93 -14.90 2.05
N ALA A 343 10.14 -14.13 1.32
CA ALA A 343 10.54 -13.56 0.04
C ALA A 343 11.74 -12.63 0.17
N TYR A 344 11.81 -11.86 1.26
CA TYR A 344 12.98 -11.05 1.58
C TYR A 344 14.18 -11.92 1.97
N VAL A 345 14.00 -12.92 2.85
CA VAL A 345 15.10 -13.79 3.31
C VAL A 345 15.73 -14.54 2.13
N TRP A 346 14.93 -15.30 1.36
CA TRP A 346 15.42 -16.03 0.19
C TRP A 346 15.90 -15.11 -0.93
N GLY A 347 15.28 -13.93 -1.06
CA GLY A 347 15.68 -12.94 -2.04
C GLY A 347 17.04 -12.30 -1.75
N VAL A 348 17.41 -12.12 -0.49
CA VAL A 348 18.74 -11.60 -0.11
C VAL A 348 19.81 -12.69 -0.13
N THR A 349 19.48 -13.92 0.27
CA THR A 349 20.48 -15.00 0.36
C THR A 349 20.81 -15.64 -0.99
N ILE A 350 19.80 -15.88 -1.83
CA ILE A 350 19.94 -16.68 -3.08
C ILE A 350 19.49 -15.89 -4.31
N GLY A 351 18.79 -14.76 -4.13
CA GLY A 351 18.19 -13.99 -5.22
C GLY A 351 19.20 -13.43 -6.21
N ARG A 352 19.02 -13.75 -7.49
CA ARG A 352 19.86 -13.27 -8.59
C ARG A 352 19.04 -12.71 -9.73
N THR A 353 17.88 -13.32 -10.01
CA THR A 353 17.06 -12.94 -11.16
C THR A 353 15.89 -12.03 -10.74
N PRO A 354 15.77 -10.81 -11.29
CA PRO A 354 14.68 -9.91 -10.96
C PRO A 354 13.35 -10.45 -11.52
N LEU A 355 12.31 -10.45 -10.70
CA LEU A 355 10.99 -11.00 -11.05
C LEU A 355 10.22 -10.08 -12.02
N ILE A 356 10.28 -8.77 -11.82
CA ILE A 356 9.61 -7.78 -12.68
C ILE A 356 10.43 -6.49 -12.80
N LYS A 357 10.51 -5.92 -14.01
CA LYS A 357 11.26 -4.68 -14.29
C LYS A 357 10.79 -3.49 -13.44
N LEU A 358 9.50 -3.47 -13.10
CA LEU A 358 8.88 -2.42 -12.28
C LEU A 358 9.33 -2.47 -10.81
N SER A 359 9.81 -3.62 -10.34
CA SER A 359 10.28 -3.85 -8.97
C SER A 359 11.58 -4.68 -8.99
N PRO A 360 12.73 -4.03 -9.33
CA PRO A 360 13.99 -4.74 -9.55
C PRO A 360 14.57 -5.40 -8.29
N LYS A 361 14.03 -5.09 -7.11
CA LYS A 361 14.46 -5.67 -5.82
C LYS A 361 13.78 -7.00 -5.49
N LYS A 362 12.69 -7.36 -6.19
CA LYS A 362 11.99 -8.63 -5.98
C LYS A 362 12.58 -9.66 -6.94
N THR A 363 12.96 -10.82 -6.43
CA THR A 363 13.66 -11.86 -7.20
C THR A 363 12.79 -13.11 -7.40
N VAL A 364 13.06 -13.89 -8.45
CA VAL A 364 12.33 -15.14 -8.74
C VAL A 364 12.65 -16.19 -7.68
N GLU A 365 13.91 -16.31 -7.28
CA GLU A 365 14.34 -17.27 -6.26
C GLU A 365 13.70 -16.93 -4.89
N GLY A 366 13.61 -15.64 -4.58
CA GLY A 366 12.88 -15.16 -3.41
C GLY A 366 11.41 -15.55 -3.43
N PHE A 367 10.75 -15.41 -4.58
CA PHE A 367 9.34 -15.79 -4.75
C PHE A 367 9.11 -17.30 -4.59
N VAL A 368 9.95 -18.14 -5.20
CA VAL A 368 9.85 -19.61 -5.08
C VAL A 368 10.17 -20.08 -3.66
N GLY A 369 11.21 -19.52 -3.02
CA GLY A 369 11.57 -19.84 -1.64
C GLY A 369 10.46 -19.43 -0.65
N ALA A 370 9.83 -18.27 -0.88
CA ALA A 370 8.69 -17.81 -0.10
C ALA A 370 7.48 -18.75 -0.23
N PHE A 371 7.20 -19.28 -1.42
CA PHE A 371 6.12 -20.24 -1.65
C PHE A 371 6.29 -21.49 -0.80
N ILE A 372 7.44 -22.16 -0.90
CA ILE A 372 7.71 -23.38 -0.13
C ILE A 372 7.63 -23.08 1.38
N SER A 373 8.25 -21.98 1.82
CA SER A 373 8.28 -21.60 3.24
C SER A 373 6.90 -21.26 3.78
N THR A 374 6.06 -20.58 3.01
CA THR A 374 4.71 -20.17 3.43
C THR A 374 3.76 -21.35 3.50
N VAL A 375 3.87 -22.32 2.60
CA VAL A 375 3.07 -23.56 2.65
C VAL A 375 3.43 -24.39 3.88
N ILE A 376 4.73 -24.57 4.15
CA ILE A 376 5.20 -25.29 5.35
C ILE A 376 4.78 -24.54 6.62
N PHE A 377 5.02 -23.24 6.69
CA PHE A 377 4.62 -22.42 7.83
C PHE A 377 3.11 -22.45 8.04
N GLY A 378 2.31 -22.25 6.99
CA GLY A 378 0.86 -22.20 7.09
C GLY A 378 0.25 -23.51 7.59
N THR A 379 0.73 -24.64 7.08
CA THR A 379 0.26 -25.97 7.52
C THR A 379 0.68 -26.30 8.95
N LEU A 380 1.93 -26.03 9.34
CA LEU A 380 2.41 -26.29 10.70
C LEU A 380 1.78 -25.34 11.73
N TRP A 381 1.81 -24.04 11.45
CA TRP A 381 1.31 -23.01 12.36
C TRP A 381 -0.20 -23.13 12.53
N GLY A 382 -0.97 -23.27 11.46
CA GLY A 382 -2.42 -23.44 11.60
C GLY A 382 -2.80 -24.75 12.30
N SER A 383 -2.03 -25.83 12.12
CA SER A 383 -2.24 -27.09 12.87
C SER A 383 -1.91 -26.96 14.36
N TYR A 384 -1.04 -26.04 14.74
CA TYR A 384 -0.78 -25.73 16.14
C TYR A 384 -1.93 -24.90 16.74
N PHE A 385 -2.38 -23.87 16.03
CA PHE A 385 -3.41 -22.94 16.54
C PHE A 385 -4.81 -23.57 16.66
N MET A 386 -5.13 -24.62 15.88
CA MET A 386 -6.42 -25.32 16.03
C MET A 386 -6.60 -26.02 17.38
N ARG A 387 -5.54 -26.15 18.20
CA ARG A 387 -5.60 -26.77 19.53
C ARG A 387 -6.19 -25.85 20.60
N PHE A 388 -6.35 -24.56 20.30
CA PHE A 388 -6.87 -23.58 21.25
C PHE A 388 -8.33 -23.26 20.94
N ASP A 389 -9.22 -23.53 21.90
CA ASP A 389 -10.66 -23.32 21.75
C ASP A 389 -11.01 -21.87 21.39
N TYR A 390 -10.28 -20.89 21.92
CA TYR A 390 -10.41 -19.47 21.58
C TYR A 390 -10.25 -19.17 20.08
N MET A 391 -9.49 -20.00 19.34
CA MET A 391 -9.22 -19.80 17.90
C MET A 391 -10.22 -20.51 16.99
N ILE A 392 -10.95 -21.50 17.51
CA ILE A 392 -11.85 -22.37 16.71
C ILE A 392 -13.34 -22.15 17.04
N CYS A 393 -13.65 -21.68 18.26
CA CYS A 393 -15.02 -21.50 18.70
C CYS A 393 -15.66 -20.22 18.15
N PRO A 394 -16.94 -20.26 17.76
CA PRO A 394 -17.65 -19.08 17.29
C PRO A 394 -17.85 -18.07 18.44
N VAL A 395 -17.74 -16.79 18.12
CA VAL A 395 -17.92 -15.69 19.08
C VAL A 395 -19.41 -15.44 19.31
N HIS A 396 -19.84 -15.46 20.57
CA HIS A 396 -21.22 -15.12 20.95
C HIS A 396 -21.32 -13.73 21.60
N ASP A 397 -20.27 -13.31 22.33
CA ASP A 397 -20.20 -12.02 23.00
C ASP A 397 -18.88 -11.31 22.68
N LEU A 398 -18.91 -9.99 22.52
CA LEU A 398 -17.71 -9.19 22.21
C LEU A 398 -16.75 -9.02 23.40
N GLY A 399 -17.20 -9.34 24.62
CA GLY A 399 -16.42 -9.24 25.85
C GLY A 399 -15.52 -10.43 26.14
N VAL A 400 -15.58 -11.51 25.34
CA VAL A 400 -14.71 -12.68 25.52
C VAL A 400 -13.26 -12.33 25.18
N ASN A 401 -12.35 -12.78 26.04
CA ASN A 401 -10.91 -12.56 25.92
C ASN A 401 -10.16 -13.90 26.03
N ALA A 402 -8.84 -13.89 25.83
CA ALA A 402 -8.05 -15.12 25.81
C ALA A 402 -8.02 -15.89 27.15
N TRP A 403 -8.40 -15.26 28.26
CA TRP A 403 -8.45 -15.87 29.60
C TRP A 403 -9.85 -16.33 29.99
N SER A 404 -10.87 -16.05 29.18
CA SER A 404 -12.21 -16.57 29.40
C SER A 404 -12.28 -18.04 29.01
N SER A 405 -12.84 -18.88 29.89
CA SER A 405 -13.03 -20.30 29.64
C SER A 405 -14.18 -20.50 28.64
N MET A 406 -13.84 -20.58 27.36
CA MET A 406 -14.78 -20.83 26.27
C MET A 406 -14.69 -22.31 25.89
N SER A 407 -15.81 -23.04 25.97
CA SER A 407 -15.93 -24.40 25.44
C SER A 407 -17.06 -24.44 24.42
N CYS A 408 -16.80 -24.96 23.23
CA CYS A 408 -17.81 -25.16 22.19
C CYS A 408 -17.66 -26.55 21.56
N THR A 409 -18.68 -27.00 20.84
CA THR A 409 -18.54 -28.13 19.93
C THR A 409 -17.77 -27.66 18.68
N PRO A 410 -16.56 -28.17 18.42
CA PRO A 410 -15.76 -27.69 17.30
C PRO A 410 -16.44 -28.05 15.98
N ASN A 411 -16.33 -27.15 15.00
CA ASN A 411 -16.82 -27.42 13.65
C ASN A 411 -16.18 -28.72 13.11
N PRO A 412 -16.92 -29.60 12.41
CA PRO A 412 -16.40 -30.85 11.84
C PRO A 412 -15.16 -30.73 10.94
N ILE A 413 -14.82 -29.51 10.52
CA ILE A 413 -13.61 -29.16 9.76
C ILE A 413 -12.34 -29.22 10.63
N PHE A 414 -12.46 -28.99 11.94
CA PHE A 414 -11.35 -29.03 12.91
C PHE A 414 -11.19 -30.40 13.59
N VAL A 415 -12.07 -31.36 13.29
CA VAL A 415 -12.03 -32.70 13.87
C VAL A 415 -11.16 -33.62 13.01
N TRP A 416 -10.33 -34.43 13.67
CA TRP A 416 -9.49 -35.43 13.01
C TRP A 416 -10.32 -36.47 12.25
N ARG A 417 -9.91 -36.78 11.03
CA ARG A 417 -10.50 -37.81 10.18
C ARG A 417 -9.43 -38.73 9.62
N THR A 418 -9.82 -39.94 9.25
CA THR A 418 -8.94 -40.92 8.61
C THR A 418 -9.24 -40.95 7.11
N LEU A 419 -8.26 -40.60 6.29
CA LEU A 419 -8.33 -40.79 4.84
C LEU A 419 -7.85 -42.20 4.51
N ASN A 420 -8.69 -42.97 3.81
CA ASN A 420 -8.26 -44.21 3.19
C ASN A 420 -7.49 -43.87 1.91
N LEU A 421 -6.23 -44.29 1.83
CA LEU A 421 -5.42 -44.01 0.66
C LEU A 421 -5.91 -44.80 -0.55
N TRP A 422 -5.81 -44.18 -1.73
CA TRP A 422 -6.05 -44.89 -2.97
C TRP A 422 -5.07 -46.07 -3.07
N PRO A 423 -5.54 -47.33 -3.28
CA PRO A 423 -4.69 -48.52 -3.19
C PRO A 423 -3.37 -48.45 -3.97
N PRO A 424 -3.29 -48.01 -5.24
CA PRO A 424 -2.01 -47.92 -5.95
C PRO A 424 -1.07 -46.88 -5.33
N PHE A 425 -1.60 -45.78 -4.78
CA PHE A 425 -0.79 -44.79 -4.08
C PHE A 425 -0.27 -45.32 -2.74
N SER A 426 -1.05 -46.13 -2.03
CA SER A 426 -0.60 -46.80 -0.80
C SER A 426 0.53 -47.81 -1.05
N THR A 427 0.48 -48.53 -2.18
CA THR A 427 1.55 -49.45 -2.60
C THR A 427 2.82 -48.68 -3.00
N PHE A 428 2.69 -47.57 -3.72
CA PHE A 428 3.81 -46.70 -4.04
C PHE A 428 4.47 -46.12 -2.77
N LEU A 429 3.67 -45.59 -1.85
CA LEU A 429 4.16 -44.96 -0.63
C LEU A 429 4.82 -45.98 0.30
N SER A 430 4.27 -47.20 0.38
CA SER A 430 4.88 -48.29 1.15
C SER A 430 6.18 -48.80 0.53
N THR A 431 6.31 -48.74 -0.80
CA THR A 431 7.58 -49.03 -1.49
C THR A 431 8.63 -47.97 -1.19
N LEU A 432 8.25 -46.69 -1.13
CA LEU A 432 9.18 -45.58 -0.88
C LEU A 432 9.60 -45.46 0.59
N THR A 433 8.67 -45.70 1.53
CA THR A 433 8.89 -45.47 2.97
C THR A 433 9.21 -46.75 3.75
N GLY A 434 8.99 -47.93 3.18
CA GLY A 434 9.17 -49.21 3.85
C GLY A 434 8.07 -49.58 4.86
N TYR A 435 7.06 -48.70 5.06
CA TYR A 435 5.95 -48.91 5.99
C TYR A 435 4.61 -49.06 5.25
N SER A 436 3.76 -49.99 5.68
CA SER A 436 2.41 -50.17 5.11
C SER A 436 1.47 -49.07 5.64
N VAL A 437 1.43 -47.93 4.95
CA VAL A 437 0.51 -46.84 5.26
C VAL A 437 -0.79 -47.07 4.48
N LYS A 438 -1.83 -47.58 5.16
CA LYS A 438 -3.17 -47.77 4.58
C LYS A 438 -4.10 -46.58 4.85
N THR A 439 -3.91 -45.92 5.98
CA THR A 439 -4.72 -44.79 6.44
C THR A 439 -3.82 -43.62 6.85
N ILE A 440 -4.24 -42.40 6.50
CA ILE A 440 -3.58 -41.17 6.95
C ILE A 440 -4.59 -40.36 7.78
N SER A 441 -4.23 -40.04 9.02
CA SER A 441 -4.99 -39.10 9.84
C SER A 441 -4.74 -37.67 9.35
N TYR A 442 -5.80 -36.97 9.01
CA TYR A 442 -5.76 -35.59 8.56
C TYR A 442 -6.89 -34.79 9.18
N VAL A 443 -6.71 -33.47 9.29
CA VAL A 443 -7.79 -32.55 9.65
C VAL A 443 -8.19 -31.81 8.39
N PRO A 444 -9.48 -31.78 7.98
CA PRO A 444 -9.92 -31.07 6.77
C PRO A 444 -9.45 -29.60 6.72
N TYR A 445 -9.35 -28.95 7.88
CA TYR A 445 -8.76 -27.62 8.03
C TYR A 445 -7.37 -27.49 7.38
N GLN A 446 -6.50 -28.51 7.47
CA GLN A 446 -5.15 -28.47 6.89
C GLN A 446 -5.17 -28.31 5.37
N LEU A 447 -6.15 -28.88 4.68
CA LEU A 447 -6.32 -28.71 3.24
C LEU A 447 -6.70 -27.27 2.89
N HIS A 448 -7.58 -26.66 3.68
CA HIS A 448 -7.94 -25.25 3.52
C HIS A 448 -6.74 -24.33 3.78
N LEU A 449 -5.93 -24.62 4.80
CA LEU A 449 -4.69 -23.89 5.08
C LEU A 449 -3.70 -23.99 3.91
N LEU A 450 -3.55 -25.17 3.32
CA LEU A 450 -2.71 -25.37 2.15
C LEU A 450 -3.16 -24.46 1.00
N ILE A 451 -4.46 -24.47 0.67
CA ILE A 451 -5.01 -23.65 -0.43
C ILE A 451 -4.84 -22.15 -0.15
N LEU A 452 -5.14 -21.71 1.08
CA LEU A 452 -4.95 -20.32 1.49
C LEU A 452 -3.47 -19.89 1.42
N SER A 453 -2.55 -20.73 1.89
CA SER A 453 -1.10 -20.44 1.85
C SER A 453 -0.56 -20.40 0.40
N CYS A 454 -1.04 -21.29 -0.47
CA CYS A 454 -0.71 -21.27 -1.90
C CYS A 454 -1.18 -19.98 -2.55
N PHE A 455 -2.42 -19.54 -2.29
CA PHE A 455 -2.92 -18.27 -2.83
C PHE A 455 -2.15 -17.07 -2.27
N ALA A 456 -1.89 -17.05 -0.96
CA ALA A 456 -1.15 -15.99 -0.27
C ALA A 456 0.26 -15.78 -0.84
N SER A 457 0.89 -16.84 -1.35
CA SER A 457 2.23 -16.74 -1.93
C SER A 457 2.22 -16.54 -3.45
N LEU A 458 1.37 -17.26 -4.18
CA LEU A 458 1.38 -17.19 -5.64
C LEU A 458 0.65 -15.96 -6.19
N VAL A 459 -0.50 -15.61 -5.59
CA VAL A 459 -1.43 -14.63 -6.17
C VAL A 459 -1.44 -13.33 -5.38
N ALA A 460 -1.47 -13.37 -4.04
CA ALA A 460 -1.54 -12.15 -3.24
C ALA A 460 -0.41 -11.13 -3.50
N PRO A 461 0.85 -11.51 -3.80
CA PRO A 461 1.91 -10.55 -4.11
C PRO A 461 1.66 -9.69 -5.36
N PHE A 462 0.74 -10.10 -6.24
CA PHE A 462 0.28 -9.28 -7.35
C PHE A 462 -0.43 -8.01 -6.90
N GLY A 463 -1.09 -8.00 -5.73
CA GLY A 463 -1.59 -6.78 -5.11
C GLY A 463 -0.47 -5.77 -4.85
N GLY A 464 0.67 -6.23 -4.31
CA GLY A 464 1.84 -5.39 -4.10
C GLY A 464 2.55 -4.96 -5.38
N PHE A 465 2.52 -5.77 -6.45
CA PHE A 465 3.00 -5.35 -7.77
C PHE A 465 2.11 -4.26 -8.38
N PHE A 466 0.79 -4.42 -8.26
CA PHE A 466 -0.18 -3.42 -8.69
C PHE A 466 0.01 -2.09 -7.96
N ALA A 467 0.09 -2.12 -6.64
CA ALA A 467 0.37 -0.94 -5.81
C ALA A 467 1.72 -0.30 -6.16
N SER A 468 2.75 -1.11 -6.38
CA SER A 468 4.05 -0.60 -6.86
C SER A 468 3.95 0.10 -8.21
N GLY A 469 3.22 -0.49 -9.17
CA GLY A 469 3.00 0.13 -10.48
C GLY A 469 2.20 1.41 -10.41
N PHE A 470 1.16 1.43 -9.59
CA PHE A 470 0.41 2.63 -9.26
C PHE A 470 1.36 3.72 -8.75
N LYS A 471 2.19 3.44 -7.75
CA LYS A 471 3.14 4.44 -7.21
C LYS A 471 4.07 5.02 -8.28
N ARG A 472 4.57 4.19 -9.20
CA ARG A 472 5.40 4.66 -10.33
C ARG A 472 4.64 5.52 -11.32
N ALA A 473 3.40 5.16 -11.66
CA ALA A 473 2.56 5.97 -12.56
C ALA A 473 2.28 7.38 -11.99
N PHE A 474 2.28 7.52 -10.67
CA PHE A 474 2.07 8.79 -9.98
C PHE A 474 3.37 9.48 -9.56
N ASN A 475 4.55 8.95 -9.91
CA ASN A 475 5.86 9.45 -9.48
C ASN A 475 5.99 9.58 -7.94
N ILE A 476 5.28 8.75 -7.19
CA ILE A 476 5.39 8.65 -5.73
C ILE A 476 6.17 7.39 -5.35
N LYS A 477 6.77 7.39 -4.16
CA LYS A 477 7.52 6.23 -3.65
C LYS A 477 6.71 5.38 -2.67
N ASP A 478 5.98 6.05 -1.79
CA ASP A 478 5.18 5.49 -0.69
C ASP A 478 3.82 6.21 -0.71
N PHE A 479 2.74 5.54 -0.27
CA PHE A 479 1.40 6.15 -0.23
C PHE A 479 1.26 7.19 0.89
N GLY A 480 2.10 7.09 1.92
CA GLY A 480 2.08 8.01 3.06
C GLY A 480 3.25 7.77 4.01
N HIS A 481 3.17 8.39 5.18
CA HIS A 481 4.16 8.29 6.26
C HIS A 481 3.49 8.00 7.61
N SER A 482 2.42 7.20 7.61
CA SER A 482 1.64 6.94 8.84
C SER A 482 2.42 6.14 9.89
N ILE A 483 3.41 5.34 9.49
CA ILE A 483 4.23 4.56 10.43
C ILE A 483 5.71 5.00 10.31
N PRO A 484 6.32 5.52 11.39
CA PRO A 484 7.69 5.99 11.36
C PRO A 484 8.67 4.90 10.92
N GLY A 485 9.43 5.16 9.84
CA GLY A 485 10.41 4.20 9.31
C GLY A 485 9.84 3.06 8.46
N HIS A 486 8.50 2.94 8.34
CA HIS A 486 7.85 1.82 7.63
C HIS A 486 7.02 2.21 6.40
N GLY A 487 6.79 3.51 6.17
CA GLY A 487 6.03 4.02 5.02
C GLY A 487 4.54 4.24 5.32
N GLY A 488 3.70 4.11 4.30
CA GLY A 488 2.25 4.23 4.43
C GLY A 488 1.60 2.95 4.97
N MET A 489 0.44 3.10 5.60
CA MET A 489 -0.42 1.98 5.96
C MET A 489 -0.92 1.24 4.70
N THR A 490 -1.20 1.98 3.64
CA THR A 490 -1.65 1.45 2.34
C THR A 490 -0.58 0.55 1.71
N ASP A 491 0.70 0.88 1.87
CA ASP A 491 1.83 0.05 1.42
C ASP A 491 1.93 -1.30 2.15
N ARG A 492 1.21 -1.47 3.27
CA ARG A 492 1.18 -2.72 4.06
C ARG A 492 -0.06 -3.56 3.79
N MET A 493 -1.11 -2.95 3.24
CA MET A 493 -2.40 -3.57 3.01
C MET A 493 -2.65 -3.96 1.54
N ASP A 494 -1.72 -3.64 0.64
CA ASP A 494 -1.86 -3.87 -0.81
C ASP A 494 -1.98 -5.36 -1.18
N CYS A 495 -1.14 -6.23 -0.62
CA CYS A 495 -1.26 -7.69 -0.76
C CYS A 495 -2.43 -8.26 0.05
N GLN A 496 -2.74 -7.64 1.20
CA GLN A 496 -3.82 -8.08 2.10
C GLN A 496 -5.21 -7.92 1.47
N PHE A 497 -5.39 -6.89 0.62
CA PHE A 497 -6.62 -6.69 -0.12
C PHE A 497 -7.01 -7.94 -0.92
N LEU A 498 -6.11 -8.41 -1.79
CA LEU A 498 -6.39 -9.55 -2.68
C LEU A 498 -6.56 -10.85 -1.89
N MET A 499 -5.76 -11.04 -0.83
CA MET A 499 -5.88 -12.19 0.07
C MET A 499 -7.23 -12.21 0.80
N GLY A 500 -7.70 -11.04 1.23
CA GLY A 500 -9.00 -10.88 1.87
C GLY A 500 -10.14 -11.33 0.95
N VAL A 501 -10.20 -10.79 -0.27
CA VAL A 501 -11.25 -11.15 -1.25
C VAL A 501 -11.30 -12.66 -1.46
N PHE A 502 -10.14 -13.28 -1.73
CA PHE A 502 -10.06 -14.72 -1.94
C PHE A 502 -10.53 -15.51 -0.72
N THR A 503 -10.07 -15.16 0.48
CA THR A 503 -10.46 -15.86 1.71
C THR A 503 -11.98 -15.90 1.87
N TYR A 504 -12.67 -14.79 1.61
CA TYR A 504 -14.12 -14.75 1.73
C TYR A 504 -14.83 -15.56 0.67
N VAL A 505 -14.44 -15.45 -0.60
CA VAL A 505 -15.04 -16.25 -1.67
C VAL A 505 -14.82 -17.72 -1.37
N TYR A 506 -13.60 -18.09 -1.01
CA TYR A 506 -13.23 -19.45 -0.62
C TYR A 506 -14.03 -19.95 0.59
N TYR A 507 -14.12 -19.14 1.65
CA TYR A 507 -14.88 -19.47 2.85
C TYR A 507 -16.37 -19.61 2.54
N SER A 508 -16.98 -18.63 1.87
CA SER A 508 -18.40 -18.59 1.57
C SER A 508 -18.82 -19.70 0.61
N SER A 509 -17.95 -20.13 -0.30
CA SER A 509 -18.27 -21.15 -1.30
C SER A 509 -17.93 -22.57 -0.83
N LEU A 510 -16.85 -22.77 -0.07
CA LEU A 510 -16.31 -24.12 0.20
C LEU A 510 -16.25 -24.51 1.68
N ILE A 511 -16.31 -23.55 2.61
CA ILE A 511 -16.18 -23.82 4.06
C ILE A 511 -17.51 -23.58 4.80
N ARG A 512 -18.26 -22.55 4.40
CA ARG A 512 -19.47 -22.11 5.09
C ARG A 512 -20.53 -23.21 5.02
N VAL A 513 -20.80 -23.81 6.17
CA VAL A 513 -21.91 -24.76 6.33
C VAL A 513 -23.18 -23.95 6.60
N HIS A 514 -24.16 -24.05 5.70
CA HIS A 514 -25.49 -23.51 5.94
C HIS A 514 -26.23 -24.46 6.90
N GLN A 515 -26.23 -24.12 8.19
CA GLN A 515 -27.06 -24.80 9.17
C GLN A 515 -28.51 -24.42 8.91
N VAL A 516 -29.26 -25.32 8.28
CA VAL A 516 -30.69 -25.14 8.05
C VAL A 516 -31.40 -25.51 9.35
N THR A 517 -32.08 -24.56 9.98
CA THR A 517 -32.87 -24.81 11.19
C THR A 517 -34.28 -25.22 10.80
N VAL A 518 -34.91 -26.11 11.59
CA VAL A 518 -36.31 -26.53 11.37
C VAL A 518 -37.23 -25.31 11.32
N GLY A 519 -37.02 -24.34 12.21
CA GLY A 519 -37.78 -23.09 12.21
C GLY A 519 -37.57 -22.24 10.94
N GLY A 520 -36.36 -22.21 10.38
CA GLY A 520 -36.08 -21.52 9.11
C GLY A 520 -36.75 -22.20 7.91
N ILE A 521 -36.74 -23.54 7.87
CA ILE A 521 -37.48 -24.31 6.85
C ILE A 521 -38.97 -24.02 6.99
N LEU A 522 -39.51 -24.13 8.21
CA LEU A 522 -40.92 -23.88 8.47
C LEU A 522 -41.33 -22.47 8.06
N GLN A 523 -40.55 -21.45 8.40
CA GLN A 523 -40.82 -20.07 7.97
C GLN A 523 -40.79 -19.95 6.44
N THR A 524 -39.82 -20.58 5.76
CA THR A 524 -39.73 -20.58 4.29
C THR A 524 -40.94 -21.28 3.66
N VAL A 525 -41.37 -22.39 4.24
CA VAL A 525 -42.54 -23.16 3.79
C VAL A 525 -43.83 -22.35 3.99
N VAL A 526 -44.04 -21.78 5.18
CA VAL A 526 -45.25 -21.02 5.51
C VAL A 526 -45.35 -19.71 4.74
N SER A 527 -44.23 -19.01 4.51
CA SER A 527 -44.24 -17.73 3.79
C SER A 527 -44.10 -17.87 2.27
N GLY A 528 -43.55 -18.99 1.78
CA GLY A 528 -43.20 -19.17 0.37
C GLY A 528 -44.06 -20.17 -0.41
N LEU A 529 -44.82 -21.06 0.25
CA LEU A 529 -45.65 -22.07 -0.42
C LEU A 529 -47.13 -21.83 -0.16
N SER A 530 -47.98 -22.11 -1.16
CA SER A 530 -49.43 -22.16 -0.97
C SER A 530 -49.84 -23.35 -0.10
N VAL A 531 -51.06 -23.33 0.46
CA VAL A 531 -51.55 -24.42 1.33
C VAL A 531 -51.50 -25.78 0.63
N ASP A 532 -51.84 -25.85 -0.66
CA ASP A 532 -51.80 -27.09 -1.44
C ASP A 532 -50.36 -27.62 -1.58
N GLN A 533 -49.40 -26.73 -1.85
CA GLN A 533 -47.98 -27.10 -1.94
C GLN A 533 -47.38 -27.51 -0.59
N GLN A 534 -47.88 -26.93 0.52
CA GLN A 534 -47.49 -27.36 1.86
C GLN A 534 -47.97 -28.78 2.14
N LEU A 535 -49.20 -29.13 1.73
CA LEU A 535 -49.74 -30.49 1.88
C LEU A 535 -48.99 -31.50 1.00
N GLU A 536 -48.69 -31.13 -0.25
CA GLU A 536 -47.86 -31.94 -1.15
C GLU A 536 -46.48 -32.23 -0.54
N LEU A 537 -45.80 -31.18 -0.04
CA LEU A 537 -44.51 -31.32 0.62
C LEU A 537 -44.56 -32.25 1.84
N ILE A 538 -45.63 -32.18 2.64
CA ILE A 538 -45.83 -33.07 3.80
C ILE A 538 -45.99 -34.53 3.35
N CYS A 539 -46.80 -34.79 2.32
CA CYS A 539 -47.01 -36.13 1.77
C CYS A 539 -45.71 -36.73 1.20
N ASP A 540 -44.94 -35.94 0.46
CA ASP A 540 -43.65 -36.37 -0.11
C ASP A 540 -42.61 -36.61 0.98
N LEU A 541 -42.54 -35.74 1.99
CA LEU A 541 -41.62 -35.89 3.12
C LEU A 541 -41.97 -37.13 3.95
N LYS A 542 -43.27 -37.40 4.17
CA LYS A 542 -43.75 -38.62 4.81
C LYS A 542 -43.30 -39.86 4.04
N SER A 543 -43.56 -39.89 2.73
CA SER A 543 -43.16 -40.99 1.84
C SER A 543 -41.64 -41.22 1.83
N TYR A 544 -40.85 -40.14 1.85
CA TYR A 544 -39.39 -40.20 1.94
C TYR A 544 -38.91 -40.85 3.25
N LEU A 545 -39.50 -40.45 4.39
CA LEU A 545 -39.12 -40.97 5.71
C LEU A 545 -39.54 -42.44 5.87
N GLU A 546 -40.73 -42.81 5.42
CA GLU A 546 -41.20 -44.20 5.39
C GLU A 546 -40.29 -45.07 4.51
N GLY A 547 -39.80 -44.54 3.38
CA GLY A 547 -38.81 -45.18 2.52
C GLY A 547 -37.45 -45.44 3.19
N GLN A 548 -37.12 -44.73 4.27
CA GLN A 548 -35.94 -45.00 5.11
C GLN A 548 -36.24 -45.92 6.31
N GLY A 549 -37.46 -46.45 6.41
CA GLY A 549 -37.89 -47.31 7.51
C GLY A 549 -38.28 -46.55 8.77
N VAL A 550 -38.52 -45.23 8.69
CA VAL A 550 -39.03 -44.42 9.80
C VAL A 550 -40.54 -44.34 9.69
N ALA A 551 -41.26 -44.94 10.63
CA ALA A 551 -42.72 -44.84 10.68
C ALA A 551 -43.16 -43.43 11.12
N VAL A 552 -43.83 -42.70 10.23
CA VAL A 552 -44.37 -41.36 10.50
C VAL A 552 -45.88 -41.48 10.77
N PRO A 553 -46.36 -41.10 11.97
CA PRO A 553 -47.78 -41.23 12.33
C PRO A 553 -48.73 -40.41 11.43
#